data_AF-A0A9D2ZXA5-F1
#
_entry.id   AF-A0A9D2ZXA5-F1
#
_cell.length_a   1.000
_cell.length_b   1.000
_cell.length_c   1.000
_cell.angle_alpha   90.00
_cell.angle_beta   90.00
_cell.angle_gamma   90.00
#
_symmetry.space_group_name_H-M   'P 1'
#
loop_
_entity.id
_entity.type
_entity.pdbx_description
1 polymer ?
#
loop_
_entity_poly.entity_id
_entity_poly.type
_entity_poly.pdbx_seq_one_letter_code
_entity_poly.pdbx_strand_id
1 'polypeptide(L)'
;GAGTGFNLLKEGVQSYFMQQLDPSGGVALTSAHLLYLATAAGAEALELDEVGHLSVGKRFDAVLVRPAAGQPLDVGICNAADDADAMAKIFAMGTPADIAEVWIDGIPRHP
;
A
#
# COMPACT_ATOMS: atom_id res chain seq x y z
N GLY A 1 -3.09 -9.05 8.68
CA GLY A 1 -4.25 -9.75 9.26
C GLY A 1 -5.41 -8.80 9.15
N ALA A 2 -6.48 -9.19 8.45
CA ALA A 2 -7.59 -8.31 8.12
C ALA A 2 -8.12 -7.64 9.39
N GLY A 3 -7.89 -6.34 9.53
CA GLY A 3 -8.37 -5.53 10.64
C GLY A 3 -9.89 -5.35 10.55
N THR A 4 -10.39 -4.16 10.84
CA THR A 4 -11.84 -3.87 10.75
C THR A 4 -12.35 -3.64 9.32
N GLY A 5 -11.57 -3.99 8.29
CA GLY A 5 -11.94 -3.85 6.88
C GLY A 5 -10.99 -4.58 5.92
N PHE A 6 -11.28 -4.52 4.61
CA PHE A 6 -10.53 -5.22 3.56
C PHE A 6 -9.53 -4.31 2.80
N ASN A 7 -9.02 -3.25 3.43
CA ASN A 7 -8.12 -2.28 2.79
C ASN A 7 -6.78 -2.18 3.54
N LEU A 8 -5.72 -2.72 2.92
CA LEU A 8 -4.36 -2.70 3.47
C LEU A 8 -3.77 -1.29 3.62
N LEU A 9 -4.22 -0.30 2.85
CA LEU A 9 -3.79 1.11 3.04
C LEU A 9 -4.25 1.62 4.41
N LYS A 10 -5.51 1.36 4.75
CA LYS A 10 -6.09 1.73 6.06
C LYS A 10 -5.38 0.99 7.20
N GLU A 11 -5.10 -0.30 7.02
CA GLU A 11 -4.36 -1.09 8.01
C GLU A 11 -2.94 -0.55 8.22
N GLY A 12 -2.25 -0.16 7.14
CA GLY A 12 -0.92 0.45 7.23
C GLY A 12 -0.92 1.74 8.06
N VAL A 13 -1.90 2.62 7.87
CA VAL A 13 -2.06 3.84 8.69
C VAL A 13 -2.33 3.50 10.16
N GLN A 14 -3.15 2.48 10.43
CA GLN A 14 -3.40 2.02 11.80
C GLN A 14 -2.11 1.49 12.46
N SER A 15 -1.30 0.72 11.73
CA SER A 15 0.00 0.25 12.22
C SER A 15 0.94 1.40 12.55
N TYR A 16 1.01 2.41 11.69
CA TYR A 16 1.77 3.64 11.95
C TYR A 16 1.34 4.32 13.26
N PHE A 17 0.03 4.54 13.45
CA PHE A 17 -0.46 5.16 14.68
C PHE A 17 -0.17 4.33 15.93
N MET A 18 -0.31 3.00 15.87
CA MET A 18 0.00 2.14 17.01
C MET A 18 1.48 2.23 17.40
N GLN A 19 2.40 2.29 16.43
CA GLN A 19 3.82 2.46 16.72
C GLN A 19 4.16 3.84 17.30
N GLN A 20 3.48 4.90 16.85
CA GLN A 20 3.66 6.25 17.41
C GLN A 20 3.14 6.40 18.84
N LEU A 21 2.08 5.66 19.18
CA LEU A 21 1.47 5.68 20.51
C LEU A 21 2.15 4.72 21.49
N ASP A 22 3.12 3.93 21.05
CA ASP A 22 3.85 3.01 21.91
C ASP A 22 4.69 3.78 22.94
N PRO A 23 4.39 3.65 24.25
CA PRO A 23 5.11 4.37 25.31
C PRO A 23 6.58 3.95 25.44
N SER A 24 6.99 2.83 24.85
CA SER A 24 8.39 2.38 24.78
C SER A 24 9.19 3.04 23.65
N GLY A 25 8.56 3.90 22.85
CA GLY A 25 9.19 4.57 21.71
C GLY A 25 9.23 3.67 20.48
N GLY A 26 8.05 3.26 20.00
CA GLY A 26 7.88 2.31 18.90
C GLY A 26 8.58 2.68 17.60
N VAL A 27 8.45 1.82 16.59
CA VAL A 27 9.19 1.95 15.33
C VAL A 27 8.63 3.09 14.47
N ALA A 28 9.50 3.98 14.01
CA ALA A 28 9.14 5.00 13.03
C ALA A 28 8.83 4.37 11.65
N LEU A 29 7.58 3.99 11.43
CA LEU A 29 7.12 3.45 10.15
C LEU A 29 7.01 4.57 9.11
N THR A 30 7.87 4.52 8.09
CA THR A 30 7.78 5.39 6.91
C THR A 30 6.80 4.80 5.89
N SER A 31 6.41 5.57 4.88
CA SER A 31 5.59 5.06 3.77
C SER A 31 6.23 3.87 3.04
N ALA A 32 7.56 3.83 2.95
CA ALA A 32 8.31 2.69 2.43
C ALA A 32 8.20 1.45 3.34
N HIS A 33 8.28 1.62 4.66
CA HIS A 33 8.05 0.51 5.61
C HIS A 33 6.62 -0.04 5.47
N LEU A 34 5.63 0.85 5.34
CA LEU A 34 4.23 0.42 5.16
C LEU A 34 4.04 -0.36 3.85
N LEU A 35 4.63 0.11 2.74
CA LEU A 35 4.60 -0.61 1.48
C LEU A 35 5.27 -1.99 1.58
N TYR A 36 6.44 -2.06 2.21
CA TYR A 36 7.16 -3.32 2.43
C TYR A 36 6.32 -4.31 3.24
N LEU A 37 5.75 -3.86 4.36
CA LEU A 37 4.91 -4.69 5.23
C LEU A 37 3.63 -5.18 4.53
N ALA A 38 3.04 -4.35 3.65
CA ALA A 38 1.85 -4.70 2.88
C ALA A 38 2.12 -5.60 1.67
N THR A 39 3.39 -5.84 1.31
CA THR A 39 3.78 -6.57 0.09
C THR A 39 4.84 -7.63 0.37
N ALA A 40 6.12 -7.34 0.16
CA ALA A 40 7.21 -8.30 0.23
C ALA A 40 7.32 -9.00 1.60
N ALA A 41 7.16 -8.28 2.71
CA ALA A 41 7.22 -8.90 4.04
C ALA A 41 6.07 -9.89 4.28
N GLY A 42 4.88 -9.58 3.73
CA GLY A 42 3.73 -10.48 3.80
C GLY A 42 3.93 -11.74 2.97
N ALA A 43 4.52 -11.61 1.78
CA ALA A 43 4.90 -12.74 0.95
C ALA A 43 5.97 -13.62 1.63
N GLU A 44 7.00 -13.01 2.19
CA GLU A 44 8.06 -13.70 2.95
C GLU A 44 7.48 -14.46 4.15
N ALA A 45 6.63 -13.81 4.94
CA ALA A 45 6.00 -14.43 6.12
C ALA A 45 5.08 -15.62 5.78
N LEU A 46 4.65 -15.73 4.52
CA LEU A 46 3.82 -16.82 4.01
C LEU A 46 4.61 -17.81 3.14
N GLU A 47 5.93 -17.66 3.04
CA GLU A 47 6.80 -18.48 2.19
C GLU A 47 6.38 -18.46 0.70
N LEU A 48 5.88 -17.32 0.22
CA LEU A 48 5.44 -17.11 -1.15
C LEU A 48 6.51 -16.41 -1.98
N ASP A 49 7.48 -17.18 -2.46
CA ASP A 49 8.62 -16.67 -3.22
C ASP A 49 8.26 -16.07 -4.59
N GLU A 50 7.07 -16.27 -5.12
CA GLU A 50 6.70 -15.80 -6.46
C GLU A 50 6.03 -14.42 -6.50
N VAL A 51 5.73 -13.79 -5.37
CA VAL A 51 4.94 -12.54 -5.29
C VAL A 51 5.56 -11.52 -4.32
N GLY A 52 4.93 -10.35 -4.18
CA GLY A 52 5.29 -9.31 -3.22
C GLY A 52 6.17 -8.18 -3.78
N HIS A 53 6.74 -8.33 -4.97
CA HIS A 53 7.45 -7.25 -5.67
C HIS A 53 7.52 -7.47 -7.19
N LEU A 54 7.80 -6.42 -7.95
CA LEU A 54 7.69 -6.40 -9.42
C LEU A 54 8.99 -6.76 -10.19
N SER A 55 9.97 -7.33 -9.51
CA SER A 55 11.23 -7.78 -10.14
C SER A 55 11.03 -8.93 -11.12
N VAL A 56 11.92 -9.04 -12.11
CA VAL A 56 11.93 -10.13 -13.11
C VAL A 56 11.92 -11.50 -12.43
N GLY A 57 11.07 -12.40 -12.93
CA GLY A 57 10.94 -13.78 -12.43
C GLY A 57 9.84 -13.95 -11.37
N LYS A 58 9.20 -12.88 -10.89
CA LYS A 58 8.00 -12.95 -10.04
C LYS A 58 6.73 -12.94 -10.89
N ARG A 59 5.62 -13.45 -10.35
CA ARG A 59 4.28 -13.29 -10.94
C ARG A 59 3.90 -11.81 -10.94
N PHE A 60 3.11 -11.42 -11.94
CA PHE A 60 2.59 -10.06 -12.02
C PHE A 60 1.27 -9.94 -11.24
N ASP A 61 1.43 -9.87 -9.92
CA ASP A 61 0.36 -9.55 -8.98
C ASP A 61 0.51 -8.07 -8.61
N ALA A 62 -0.34 -7.23 -9.19
CA ALA A 62 -0.18 -5.79 -9.16
C ALA A 62 -1.51 -5.06 -8.96
N VAL A 63 -1.41 -3.85 -8.42
CA VAL A 63 -2.54 -2.96 -8.18
C VAL A 63 -2.24 -1.61 -8.81
N LEU A 64 -3.14 -1.13 -9.65
CA LEU A 64 -3.09 0.22 -10.19
C LEU A 64 -3.94 1.15 -9.33
N VAL A 65 -3.29 2.07 -8.65
CA VAL A 65 -3.92 3.19 -7.96
C VAL A 65 -4.08 4.35 -8.95
N ARG A 66 -5.32 4.75 -9.21
CA ARG A 66 -5.66 5.88 -10.09
C ARG A 66 -6.86 6.63 -9.49
N PRO A 67 -6.62 7.66 -8.65
CA PRO A 67 -7.70 8.47 -8.11
C PRO A 67 -8.42 9.23 -9.22
N ALA A 68 -9.71 9.55 -8.99
CA ALA A 68 -10.48 10.36 -9.91
C ALA A 68 -9.97 11.81 -9.92
N ALA A 69 -9.94 12.43 -11.10
CA ALA A 69 -9.41 13.78 -11.27
C ALA A 69 -10.07 14.80 -10.32
N GLY A 70 -9.25 15.59 -9.63
CA GLY A 70 -9.68 16.60 -8.67
C GLY A 70 -10.15 16.07 -7.31
N GLN A 71 -10.18 14.74 -7.09
CA GLN A 71 -10.44 14.17 -5.77
C GLN A 71 -9.22 14.32 -4.85
N PRO A 72 -9.40 14.22 -3.52
CA PRO A 72 -8.32 14.50 -2.57
C PRO A 72 -7.01 13.76 -2.82
N LEU A 73 -7.06 12.46 -3.17
CA LEU A 73 -5.84 11.70 -3.46
C LEU A 73 -5.16 12.15 -4.75
N ASP A 74 -5.92 12.46 -5.81
CA ASP A 74 -5.38 12.98 -7.08
C ASP A 74 -4.62 14.29 -6.86
N VAL A 75 -5.26 15.25 -6.18
CA VAL A 75 -4.64 16.54 -5.84
C VAL A 75 -3.41 16.32 -4.95
N GLY A 76 -3.49 15.39 -4.00
CA GLY A 76 -2.38 15.04 -3.12
C GLY A 76 -1.15 14.55 -3.86
N ILE A 77 -1.32 13.56 -4.74
CA ILE A 77 -0.24 12.96 -5.54
C ILE A 77 0.36 14.01 -6.51
N CYS A 78 -0.48 14.82 -7.17
CA CYS A 78 0.00 15.88 -8.07
C CYS A 78 0.87 16.94 -7.37
N ASN A 79 0.73 17.10 -6.05
CA ASN A 79 1.53 18.02 -5.25
C ASN A 79 2.54 17.28 -4.35
N ALA A 80 2.90 16.04 -4.68
CA ALA A 80 3.93 15.31 -3.95
C ALA A 80 5.32 15.89 -4.20
N ALA A 81 6.10 16.02 -3.13
CA ALA A 81 7.48 16.50 -3.23
C ALA A 81 8.40 15.44 -3.89
N ASP A 82 8.13 14.17 -3.60
CA ASP A 82 8.85 13.00 -4.10
C ASP A 82 7.97 11.73 -4.02
N ASP A 83 8.52 10.60 -4.44
CA ASP A 83 7.81 9.31 -4.44
C ASP A 83 7.44 8.83 -3.02
N ALA A 84 8.23 9.17 -2.01
CA ALA A 84 7.97 8.77 -0.63
C ALA A 84 6.79 9.55 -0.04
N ASP A 85 6.68 10.85 -0.34
CA ASP A 85 5.53 11.70 -0.03
C ASP A 85 4.29 11.26 -0.81
N ALA A 86 4.41 10.94 -2.09
CA ALA A 86 3.31 10.38 -2.88
C ALA A 86 2.77 9.08 -2.26
N MET A 87 3.67 8.17 -1.85
CA MET A 87 3.30 6.93 -1.17
C MET A 87 2.65 7.19 0.19
N ALA A 88 3.15 8.15 0.97
CA ALA A 88 2.54 8.53 2.25
C ALA A 88 1.10 9.02 2.06
N LYS A 89 0.85 9.82 1.02
CA LYS A 89 -0.48 10.30 0.65
C LYS A 89 -1.41 9.18 0.19
N ILE A 90 -0.90 8.19 -0.56
CA ILE A 90 -1.66 6.99 -0.93
C ILE A 90 -2.11 6.23 0.31
N PHE A 91 -1.22 5.97 1.28
CA PHE A 91 -1.61 5.32 2.53
C PHE A 91 -2.62 6.15 3.32
N ALA A 92 -2.38 7.46 3.48
CA ALA A 92 -3.20 8.33 4.32
C ALA A 92 -4.61 8.59 3.77
N MET A 93 -4.77 8.70 2.45
CA MET A 93 -6.02 9.15 1.81
C MET A 93 -6.67 8.08 0.91
N GLY A 94 -5.93 7.04 0.54
CA GLY A 94 -6.39 6.05 -0.43
C GLY A 94 -7.58 5.23 0.04
N THR A 95 -8.54 5.08 -0.85
CA THR A 95 -9.76 4.32 -0.66
C THR A 95 -9.84 3.18 -1.68
N PRO A 96 -10.71 2.18 -1.47
CA PRO A 96 -10.94 1.16 -2.49
C PRO A 96 -11.40 1.73 -3.84
N ALA A 97 -12.06 2.89 -3.86
CA ALA A 97 -12.50 3.54 -5.11
C ALA A 97 -11.34 4.10 -5.95
N ASP A 98 -10.16 4.25 -5.37
CA ASP A 98 -8.95 4.69 -6.07
C ASP A 98 -8.20 3.51 -6.74
N ILE A 99 -8.66 2.28 -6.54
CA ILE A 99 -8.12 1.08 -7.19
C ILE A 99 -8.79 0.91 -8.55
N ALA A 100 -8.07 1.22 -9.61
CA ALA A 100 -8.62 1.16 -10.97
C ALA A 100 -8.54 -0.22 -11.61
N GLU A 101 -7.48 -0.98 -11.29
CA GLU A 101 -7.26 -2.29 -11.89
C GLU A 101 -6.39 -3.15 -10.97
N VAL A 102 -6.64 -4.46 -10.99
CA VAL A 102 -5.85 -5.46 -10.26
C VAL A 102 -5.43 -6.53 -11.27
N TRP A 103 -4.18 -6.97 -11.20
CA TRP A 103 -3.71 -8.13 -11.96
C TRP A 103 -3.38 -9.25 -10.99
N ILE A 104 -3.75 -10.47 -11.37
CA ILE A 104 -3.34 -11.71 -10.71
C ILE A 104 -2.73 -12.59 -11.78
N ASP A 105 -1.45 -12.92 -11.61
CA ASP A 105 -0.65 -13.67 -12.57
C ASP A 105 -0.69 -13.06 -13.98
N GLY A 106 -0.62 -11.72 -14.05
CA GLY A 106 -0.68 -10.98 -15.31
C GLY A 106 -2.08 -10.85 -15.92
N ILE A 107 -3.11 -11.45 -15.33
CA ILE A 107 -4.48 -11.41 -15.85
C ILE A 107 -5.25 -10.29 -15.15
N PRO A 108 -5.79 -9.30 -15.90
CA PRO A 108 -6.55 -8.21 -15.31
C PRO A 108 -7.86 -8.72 -14.69
N ARG A 109 -8.19 -8.17 -13.53
CA ARG A 109 -9.40 -8.41 -12.74
C ARG A 109 -10.01 -7.05 -12.43
N HIS A 110 -11.31 -6.93 -12.67
CA HIS A 110 -12.05 -5.77 -12.17
C HIS A 110 -12.24 -5.95 -10.65
N PRO A 111 -11.86 -4.95 -9.85
CA PRO A 111 -12.11 -4.94 -8.40
C PRO A 111 -13.60 -4.82 -8.06
#